data_AF-A0A2S6X877-F1
#
_entry.id   AF-A0A2S6X877-F1
#
_cell.length_a   1.000
_cell.length_b   1.000
_cell.length_c   1.000
_cell.angle_alpha   90.00
_cell.angle_beta   90.00
_cell.angle_gamma   90.00
#
_symmetry.space_group_name_H-M   'P 1'
#
loop_
_entity.id
_entity.type
_entity.pdbx_description
1 polymer ?
#
loop_
_entity_poly.entity_id
_entity_poly.type
_entity_poly.pdbx_seq_one_letter_code
_entity_poly.pdbx_strand_id
1 'polypeptide(L)'
;MQGAVGNNAVVQTLRQAGHPWARTAHRHGAGSGPRTGQPPVQRSVVQRSPAGGVVQRAPQERVVSAKAHARLAKATEAIQNTKRLGIPNSGNQQRALASTLFNSALRMQVMRNNGFWDLSRVGEVSPSDLTAAKALYAQGGNCGENAAFAFSYLRQYAPGEYLRQASTAGLDHAFVLIGDKNEPDSEWAVADPWPTNSKACLWDEHFAYTQDRSKINVEEERLADGRDTVSTLKDLIKLNPAGEFVAKWDLSRLKGQTVDSLHQALQQGGIAVDPALDKGDAVLKGLQEVAGSDTSKAPGWSPMQLELWCVSQVDRAVLDKVLRAQDAKPDVVNDGINSARAAAGGKYWVWDHADSTRSGAARQHVTGADRRPVAGADHSDTTADADAMDIS
;
A
#
# COMPACT_ATOMS: atom_id res chain seq x y z
N MET A 1 19.09 24.25 1.09
CA MET A 1 17.79 24.32 0.36
C MET A 1 17.75 23.28 -0.77
N GLN A 2 17.87 21.99 -0.46
CA GLN A 2 17.77 20.90 -1.45
C GLN A 2 16.99 19.77 -0.78
N GLY A 3 15.75 19.54 -1.19
CA GLY A 3 14.92 18.52 -0.54
C GLY A 3 13.47 18.38 -1.03
N ALA A 4 13.12 18.85 -2.23
CA ALA A 4 11.75 18.72 -2.76
C ALA A 4 11.67 18.16 -4.20
N VAL A 5 12.79 17.66 -4.76
CA VAL A 5 12.88 17.34 -6.20
C VAL A 5 12.59 15.86 -6.52
N GLY A 6 12.64 14.94 -5.55
CA GLY A 6 12.59 13.50 -5.82
C GLY A 6 11.21 12.94 -6.21
N ASN A 7 10.15 13.23 -5.44
CA ASN A 7 8.82 12.65 -5.68
C ASN A 7 8.08 13.35 -6.82
N ASN A 8 8.31 14.64 -7.01
CA ASN A 8 7.76 15.38 -8.15
C ASN A 8 8.35 14.91 -9.48
N ALA A 9 9.61 14.47 -9.51
CA ALA A 9 10.23 13.94 -10.74
C ALA A 9 9.60 12.61 -11.17
N VAL A 10 9.29 11.69 -10.26
CA VAL A 10 8.63 10.40 -10.59
C VAL A 10 7.19 10.62 -11.02
N VAL A 11 6.45 11.49 -10.33
CA VAL A 11 5.09 11.89 -10.74
C VAL A 11 5.12 12.64 -12.08
N GLN A 12 6.15 13.46 -12.36
CA GLN A 12 6.33 14.09 -13.68
C GLN A 12 6.71 13.07 -14.76
N THR A 13 7.58 12.09 -14.49
CA THR A 13 7.92 11.04 -15.46
C THR A 13 6.71 10.17 -15.79
N LEU A 14 5.87 9.83 -14.79
CA LEU A 14 4.64 9.08 -15.00
C LEU A 14 3.55 9.89 -15.70
N ARG A 15 3.49 11.22 -15.48
CA ARG A 15 2.64 12.14 -16.24
C ARG A 15 3.12 12.34 -17.68
N GLN A 16 4.43 12.41 -17.90
CA GLN A 16 5.06 12.50 -19.22
C GLN A 16 4.91 11.19 -20.01
N ALA A 17 4.88 10.04 -19.34
CA ALA A 17 4.58 8.73 -19.92
C ALA A 17 3.08 8.49 -20.21
N GLY A 18 2.21 9.47 -19.94
CA GLY A 18 0.81 9.45 -20.36
C GLY A 18 -0.13 8.58 -19.53
N HIS A 19 0.32 7.99 -18.41
CA HIS A 19 -0.50 7.10 -17.59
C HIS A 19 -1.78 7.77 -17.06
N PRO A 20 -2.99 7.23 -17.32
CA PRO A 20 -4.26 7.86 -16.97
C PRO A 20 -4.44 8.15 -15.47
N TRP A 21 -3.92 7.29 -14.59
CA TRP A 21 -4.05 7.44 -13.14
C TRP A 21 -3.07 8.47 -12.53
N ALA A 22 -2.00 8.84 -13.25
CA ALA A 22 -1.05 9.88 -12.82
C ALA A 22 -1.58 11.32 -13.07
N ARG A 23 -2.71 11.45 -13.79
CA ARG A 23 -3.36 12.72 -14.12
C ARG A 23 -4.30 13.23 -13.02
N THR A 24 -4.70 12.37 -12.07
CA THR A 24 -5.50 12.77 -10.92
C THR A 24 -4.59 13.47 -9.92
N ALA A 25 -4.30 14.75 -10.17
CA ALA A 25 -3.62 15.58 -9.20
C ALA A 25 -4.55 15.78 -7.99
N HIS A 26 -4.18 15.24 -6.83
CA HIS A 26 -4.68 15.78 -5.57
C HIS A 26 -4.28 17.26 -5.52
N ARG A 27 -5.24 18.16 -5.70
CA ARG A 27 -5.01 19.61 -5.65
C ARG A 27 -4.77 20.00 -4.18
N HIS A 28 -3.54 20.33 -3.84
CA HIS A 28 -3.21 20.96 -2.56
C HIS A 28 -3.50 22.47 -2.65
N GLY A 29 -4.38 22.98 -1.78
CA GLY A 29 -4.56 24.41 -1.57
C GLY A 29 -3.36 24.99 -0.84
N ALA A 30 -2.71 26.00 -1.40
CA ALA A 30 -1.60 26.71 -0.77
C ALA A 30 -2.14 27.78 0.18
N GLY A 31 -1.78 27.73 1.46
CA GLY A 31 -1.99 28.85 2.35
C GLY A 31 -1.64 28.57 3.82
N SER A 32 -0.43 28.99 4.25
CA SER A 32 -0.21 29.54 5.60
C SER A 32 1.21 30.12 5.74
N GLY A 33 1.28 31.38 6.15
CA GLY A 33 2.51 32.10 6.49
C GLY A 33 3.04 31.77 7.90
N PRO A 34 4.21 32.31 8.28
CA PRO A 34 4.93 31.88 9.48
C PRO A 34 4.42 32.58 10.75
N ARG A 35 4.35 31.81 11.84
CA ARG A 35 4.16 32.36 13.20
C ARG A 35 5.24 31.80 14.12
N THR A 36 6.01 32.70 14.73
CA THR A 36 7.13 32.41 15.62
C THR A 36 6.69 32.39 17.08
N GLY A 37 7.18 31.42 17.86
CA GLY A 37 7.25 31.49 19.33
C GLY A 37 6.58 30.33 20.07
N GLN A 38 7.32 29.24 20.32
CA GLN A 38 7.03 28.30 21.40
C GLN A 38 8.32 27.83 22.10
N PRO A 39 8.27 27.58 23.43
CA PRO A 39 9.43 27.26 24.27
C PRO A 39 9.96 25.82 24.02
N PRO A 40 11.22 25.54 24.40
CA PRO A 40 11.89 24.28 24.07
C PRO A 40 11.29 23.09 24.83
N VAL A 41 10.62 22.20 24.11
CA VAL A 41 10.25 20.86 24.60
C VAL A 41 11.46 19.93 24.46
N GLN A 42 11.70 19.15 25.52
CA GLN A 42 12.76 18.16 25.62
C GLN A 42 12.67 17.18 24.44
N ARG A 43 13.68 17.20 23.56
CA ARG A 43 13.71 16.41 22.33
C ARG A 43 14.09 14.97 22.63
N SER A 44 13.18 14.04 22.40
CA SER A 44 13.57 12.65 22.14
C SER A 44 14.28 12.61 20.79
N VAL A 45 15.55 12.23 20.78
CA VAL A 45 16.39 12.14 19.58
C VAL A 45 15.79 11.07 18.65
N VAL A 46 15.16 11.50 17.57
CA VAL A 46 14.81 10.61 16.45
C VAL A 46 16.05 10.51 15.56
N GLN A 47 16.85 9.46 15.75
CA GLN A 47 17.88 9.10 14.79
C GLN A 47 17.22 8.61 13.50
N ARG A 48 17.51 9.30 12.39
CA ARG A 48 17.13 8.85 11.05
C ARG A 48 18.06 7.71 10.62
N SER A 49 17.49 6.55 10.32
CA SER A 49 18.23 5.49 9.61
C SER A 49 18.47 5.91 8.14
N PRO A 50 19.65 5.62 7.56
CA PRO A 50 19.97 5.98 6.16
C PRO A 50 19.25 5.13 5.11
N ALA A 51 18.68 4.00 5.49
CA ALA A 51 17.87 3.15 4.62
C ALA A 51 16.40 3.45 4.90
N GLY A 52 15.66 3.93 3.89
CA GLY A 52 14.27 4.39 3.97
C GLY A 52 13.22 3.32 4.32
N GLY A 53 13.51 2.41 5.24
CA GLY A 53 12.56 1.47 5.81
C GLY A 53 11.65 2.17 6.83
N VAL A 54 10.35 1.98 6.65
CA VAL A 54 9.34 2.30 7.65
C VAL A 54 9.47 1.28 8.80
N VAL A 55 9.83 1.72 10.01
CA VAL A 55 9.86 0.85 11.20
C VAL A 55 8.60 1.07 12.02
N GLN A 56 7.78 0.04 12.17
CA GLN A 56 6.80 0.00 13.26
C GLN A 56 7.56 -0.37 14.54
N ARG A 57 7.60 0.53 15.53
CA ARG A 57 8.33 0.28 16.79
C ARG A 57 7.74 -0.97 17.48
N ALA A 58 8.61 -1.78 18.09
CA ALA A 58 8.16 -2.88 18.94
C ALA A 58 7.22 -2.33 20.03
N PRO A 59 6.09 -2.99 20.31
CA PRO A 59 5.13 -2.49 21.28
C PRO A 59 5.79 -2.45 22.67
N GLN A 60 5.92 -1.24 23.21
CA GLN A 60 6.16 -1.05 24.64
C GLN A 60 4.79 -1.07 25.32
N GLU A 61 4.68 -1.74 26.47
CA GLU A 61 3.46 -1.62 27.29
C GLU A 61 3.30 -0.16 27.70
N ARG A 62 2.27 0.49 27.15
CA ARG A 62 1.93 1.89 27.40
C ARG A 62 0.57 1.95 28.04
N VAL A 63 0.49 2.55 29.21
CA VAL A 63 -0.80 2.91 29.81
C VAL A 63 -1.39 4.06 29.00
N VAL A 64 -2.59 3.86 28.48
CA VAL A 64 -3.33 4.86 27.69
C VAL A 64 -4.61 5.27 28.43
N SER A 65 -5.18 6.41 28.08
CA SER A 65 -6.46 6.83 28.62
C SER A 65 -7.58 5.86 28.20
N ALA A 66 -8.69 5.83 28.95
CA ALA A 66 -9.86 5.05 28.58
C ALA A 66 -10.42 5.44 27.19
N LYS A 67 -10.28 6.72 26.84
CA LYS A 67 -10.73 7.28 25.56
C LYS A 67 -9.86 6.79 24.40
N ALA A 68 -8.54 6.91 24.53
CA ALA A 68 -7.60 6.37 23.56
C ALA A 68 -7.77 4.85 23.38
N HIS A 69 -7.95 4.11 24.47
CA HIS A 69 -8.23 2.67 24.43
C HIS A 69 -9.51 2.33 23.62
N ALA A 70 -10.61 3.05 23.85
CA ALA A 70 -11.85 2.86 23.09
C ALA A 70 -11.67 3.14 21.59
N ARG A 71 -10.86 4.15 21.23
CA ARG A 71 -10.56 4.47 19.82
C ARG A 71 -9.66 3.42 19.17
N LEU A 72 -8.68 2.88 19.89
CA LEU A 72 -7.85 1.76 19.41
C LEU A 72 -8.69 0.51 19.13
N ALA A 73 -9.70 0.22 19.95
CA ALA A 73 -10.65 -0.87 19.71
C ALA A 73 -11.44 -0.63 18.40
N LYS A 74 -12.02 0.56 18.21
CA LYS A 74 -12.73 0.95 16.98
C LYS A 74 -11.82 0.86 15.73
N ALA A 75 -10.59 1.35 15.84
CA ALA A 75 -9.61 1.26 14.76
C ALA A 75 -9.27 -0.20 14.41
N THR A 76 -9.15 -1.06 15.43
CA THR A 76 -8.91 -2.51 15.24
C THR A 76 -10.07 -3.16 14.51
N GLU A 77 -11.31 -2.87 14.91
CA GLU A 77 -12.52 -3.38 14.23
C GLU A 77 -12.59 -2.90 12.78
N ALA A 78 -12.29 -1.63 12.51
CA ALA A 78 -12.26 -1.08 11.15
C ALA A 78 -11.21 -1.76 10.26
N ILE A 79 -10.01 -1.99 10.80
CA ILE A 79 -8.95 -2.73 10.10
C ILE A 79 -9.43 -4.16 9.78
N GLN A 80 -9.97 -4.87 10.77
CA GLN A 80 -10.45 -6.24 10.59
C GLN A 80 -11.60 -6.31 9.59
N ASN A 81 -12.55 -5.37 9.64
CA ASN A 81 -13.66 -5.30 8.71
C ASN A 81 -13.15 -5.07 7.28
N THR A 82 -12.23 -4.11 7.10
CA THR A 82 -11.61 -3.83 5.80
C THR A 82 -10.91 -5.06 5.23
N LYS A 83 -10.11 -5.77 6.04
CA LYS A 83 -9.41 -6.99 5.58
C LYS A 83 -10.36 -8.16 5.30
N ARG A 84 -11.45 -8.30 6.06
CA ARG A 84 -12.36 -9.45 5.93
C ARG A 84 -13.37 -9.28 4.80
N LEU A 85 -13.98 -8.10 4.69
CA LEU A 85 -15.13 -7.85 3.81
C LEU A 85 -14.79 -6.97 2.62
N GLY A 86 -13.92 -5.98 2.83
CA GLY A 86 -13.53 -5.01 1.80
C GLY A 86 -12.40 -5.54 0.92
N ILE A 87 -11.16 -5.29 1.32
CA ILE A 87 -9.95 -5.47 0.52
C ILE A 87 -9.01 -6.47 1.23
N PRO A 88 -9.24 -7.79 1.10
CA PRO A 88 -8.40 -8.79 1.75
C PRO A 88 -6.94 -8.78 1.27
N ASN A 89 -6.75 -8.42 -0.01
CA ASN A 89 -5.45 -8.45 -0.69
C ASN A 89 -5.25 -7.12 -1.41
N SER A 90 -4.37 -6.26 -0.88
CA SER A 90 -4.06 -4.96 -1.51
C SER A 90 -3.28 -5.15 -2.80
N GLY A 91 -3.58 -4.30 -3.79
CA GLY A 91 -3.11 -4.44 -5.16
C GLY A 91 -1.62 -4.14 -5.38
N ASN A 92 -0.88 -3.73 -4.35
CA ASN A 92 0.55 -3.43 -4.41
C ASN A 92 1.36 -4.05 -3.25
N GLN A 93 0.80 -5.03 -2.54
CA GLN A 93 1.51 -5.77 -1.50
C GLN A 93 2.06 -7.07 -2.11
N GLN A 94 3.37 -7.31 -2.01
CA GLN A 94 4.04 -8.45 -2.63
C GLN A 94 3.36 -9.79 -2.31
N ARG A 95 3.09 -10.03 -1.02
CA ARG A 95 2.43 -11.26 -0.58
C ARG A 95 1.04 -11.43 -1.20
N ALA A 96 0.28 -10.33 -1.33
CA ALA A 96 -1.04 -10.33 -1.95
C ALA A 96 -0.96 -10.59 -3.46
N LEU A 97 -0.01 -9.97 -4.15
CA LEU A 97 0.22 -10.21 -5.58
C LEU A 97 0.60 -11.67 -5.84
N ALA A 98 1.51 -12.23 -5.05
CA ALA A 98 1.92 -13.62 -5.21
C ALA A 98 0.79 -14.61 -4.88
N SER A 99 0.09 -14.43 -3.74
CA SER A 99 -0.96 -15.36 -3.32
C SER A 99 -2.20 -15.33 -4.22
N THR A 100 -2.44 -14.22 -4.91
CA THR A 100 -3.59 -14.06 -5.82
C THR A 100 -3.19 -14.16 -7.30
N LEU A 101 -1.95 -14.55 -7.60
CA LEU A 101 -1.45 -14.61 -8.98
C LEU A 101 -1.72 -13.31 -9.76
N PHE A 102 -1.41 -12.17 -9.13
CA PHE A 102 -1.60 -10.79 -9.61
C PHE A 102 -3.05 -10.29 -9.68
N ASN A 103 -4.06 -11.10 -9.36
CA ASN A 103 -5.46 -10.68 -9.40
C ASN A 103 -5.76 -9.47 -8.50
N SER A 104 -5.09 -9.33 -7.34
CA SER A 104 -5.27 -8.15 -6.48
C SER A 104 -4.91 -6.83 -7.17
N ALA A 105 -3.88 -6.80 -8.03
CA ALA A 105 -3.54 -5.62 -8.83
C ALA A 105 -4.65 -5.30 -9.84
N LEU A 106 -5.20 -6.32 -10.51
CA LEU A 106 -6.26 -6.11 -11.49
C LEU A 106 -7.57 -5.66 -10.86
N ARG A 107 -7.97 -6.23 -9.72
CA ARG A 107 -9.15 -5.75 -8.97
C ARG A 107 -8.99 -4.30 -8.53
N MET A 108 -7.78 -3.88 -8.14
CA MET A 108 -7.46 -2.48 -7.89
C MET A 108 -7.62 -1.62 -9.16
N GLN A 109 -7.14 -2.08 -10.32
CA GLN A 109 -7.34 -1.35 -11.59
C GLN A 109 -8.83 -1.25 -11.96
N VAL A 110 -9.60 -2.32 -11.82
CA VAL A 110 -11.05 -2.32 -12.08
C VAL A 110 -11.74 -1.26 -11.22
N MET A 111 -11.45 -1.25 -9.93
CA MET A 111 -12.03 -0.28 -9.00
C MET A 111 -11.73 1.17 -9.40
N ARG A 112 -10.50 1.47 -9.85
CA ARG A 112 -10.07 2.84 -10.21
C ARG A 112 -10.62 3.35 -11.53
N ASN A 113 -10.94 2.46 -12.47
CA ASN A 113 -11.29 2.84 -13.84
C ASN A 113 -12.82 2.80 -14.05
N ASN A 114 -13.46 3.97 -14.20
CA ASN A 114 -14.92 4.08 -14.40
C ASN A 114 -15.44 3.31 -15.63
N GLY A 115 -14.61 3.09 -16.66
CA GLY A 115 -15.00 2.34 -17.85
C GLY A 115 -15.35 0.86 -17.60
N PHE A 116 -15.04 0.31 -16.42
CA PHE A 116 -15.43 -1.05 -16.02
C PHE A 116 -16.73 -1.12 -15.21
N TRP A 117 -17.36 0.02 -14.92
CA TRP A 117 -18.55 0.11 -14.09
C TRP A 117 -19.77 0.56 -14.87
N ASP A 118 -20.93 0.03 -14.51
CA ASP A 118 -22.21 0.69 -14.79
C ASP A 118 -22.58 1.54 -13.56
N LEU A 119 -22.51 2.86 -13.75
CA LEU A 119 -22.82 3.86 -12.73
C LEU A 119 -24.13 4.62 -13.04
N SER A 120 -24.93 4.14 -13.99
CA SER A 120 -26.14 4.84 -14.47
C SER A 120 -27.19 5.11 -13.38
N ARG A 121 -27.17 4.33 -12.30
CA ARG A 121 -28.08 4.44 -11.15
C ARG A 121 -27.51 5.28 -10.01
N VAL A 122 -26.26 5.73 -10.11
CA VAL A 122 -25.60 6.53 -9.07
C VAL A 122 -25.90 8.00 -9.32
N GLY A 123 -26.56 8.65 -8.36
CA GLY A 123 -26.75 10.10 -8.37
C GLY A 123 -25.48 10.86 -7.93
N GLU A 124 -25.64 12.11 -7.52
CA GLU A 124 -24.54 12.86 -6.91
C GLU A 124 -24.19 12.27 -5.54
N VAL A 125 -22.95 11.83 -5.37
CA VAL A 125 -22.45 11.21 -4.13
C VAL A 125 -21.02 11.67 -3.84
N SER A 126 -20.59 11.53 -2.57
CA SER A 126 -19.21 11.79 -2.20
C SER A 126 -18.27 10.87 -3.00
N PRO A 127 -17.18 11.41 -3.61
CA PRO A 127 -16.17 10.59 -4.27
C PRO A 127 -15.56 9.50 -3.36
N SER A 128 -15.42 9.79 -2.06
CA SER A 128 -14.90 8.85 -1.07
C SER A 128 -15.87 7.69 -0.83
N ASP A 129 -17.16 7.97 -0.66
CA ASP A 129 -18.20 6.95 -0.50
C ASP A 129 -18.32 6.06 -1.74
N LEU A 130 -18.22 6.63 -2.95
CA LEU A 130 -18.18 5.86 -4.19
C LEU A 130 -16.92 4.98 -4.29
N THR A 131 -15.77 5.50 -3.87
CA THR A 131 -14.51 4.75 -3.82
C THR A 131 -14.61 3.56 -2.87
N ALA A 132 -15.12 3.77 -1.66
CA ALA A 132 -15.34 2.71 -0.69
C ALA A 132 -16.34 1.65 -1.19
N ALA A 133 -17.44 2.06 -1.85
CA ALA A 133 -18.42 1.14 -2.42
C ALA A 133 -17.83 0.26 -3.53
N LYS A 134 -17.04 0.86 -4.44
CA LYS A 134 -16.34 0.11 -5.49
C LYS A 134 -15.29 -0.82 -4.92
N ALA A 135 -14.53 -0.37 -3.92
CA ALA A 135 -13.54 -1.20 -3.25
C ALA A 135 -14.18 -2.40 -2.54
N LEU A 136 -15.34 -2.21 -1.89
CA LEU A 136 -16.14 -3.28 -1.30
C LEU A 136 -16.65 -4.27 -2.36
N TYR A 137 -17.15 -3.76 -3.49
CA TYR A 137 -17.71 -4.60 -4.55
C TYR A 137 -16.63 -5.40 -5.29
N ALA A 138 -15.57 -4.73 -5.77
CA ALA A 138 -14.49 -5.36 -6.51
C ALA A 138 -13.47 -6.08 -5.61
N GLN A 139 -13.53 -5.86 -4.29
CA GLN A 139 -12.58 -6.36 -3.31
C GLN A 139 -11.11 -6.05 -3.67
N GLY A 140 -10.88 -4.86 -4.23
CA GLY A 140 -9.59 -4.43 -4.75
C GLY A 140 -9.30 -2.98 -4.38
N GLY A 141 -8.03 -2.69 -4.09
CA GLY A 141 -7.57 -1.34 -3.75
C GLY A 141 -6.15 -1.29 -3.21
N ASN A 142 -5.70 -0.08 -2.92
CA ASN A 142 -4.41 0.28 -2.31
C ASN A 142 -4.66 1.10 -1.03
N CYS A 143 -3.68 1.82 -0.50
CA CYS A 143 -3.78 2.60 0.73
C CYS A 143 -4.98 3.57 0.73
N GLY A 144 -5.17 4.34 -0.33
CA GLY A 144 -6.32 5.25 -0.47
C GLY A 144 -7.67 4.57 -0.31
N GLU A 145 -7.86 3.41 -0.95
CA GLU A 145 -9.15 2.73 -0.95
C GLU A 145 -9.39 1.87 0.30
N ASN A 146 -8.32 1.36 0.92
CA ASN A 146 -8.38 0.80 2.26
C ASN A 146 -8.78 1.89 3.27
N ALA A 147 -8.18 3.09 3.18
CA ALA A 147 -8.51 4.20 4.06
C ALA A 147 -9.95 4.69 3.86
N ALA A 148 -10.41 4.85 2.61
CA ALA A 148 -11.79 5.23 2.31
C ALA A 148 -12.80 4.22 2.88
N PHE A 149 -12.56 2.92 2.68
CA PHE A 149 -13.44 1.87 3.22
C PHE A 149 -13.46 1.86 4.76
N ALA A 150 -12.28 1.96 5.40
CA ALA A 150 -12.19 2.05 6.86
C ALA A 150 -12.86 3.33 7.41
N PHE A 151 -12.72 4.45 6.71
CA PHE A 151 -13.36 5.72 7.07
C PHE A 151 -14.88 5.58 7.06
N SER A 152 -15.45 5.01 5.99
CA SER A 152 -16.89 4.76 5.90
C SER A 152 -17.40 3.79 6.98
N TYR A 153 -16.64 2.73 7.28
CA TYR A 153 -16.97 1.82 8.38
C TYR A 153 -16.99 2.56 9.73
N LEU A 154 -15.94 3.33 10.03
CA LEU A 154 -15.88 4.12 11.27
C LEU A 154 -16.99 5.16 11.35
N ARG A 155 -17.37 5.78 10.22
CA ARG A 155 -18.48 6.75 10.19
C ARG A 155 -19.78 6.11 10.66
N GLN A 156 -20.02 4.85 10.32
CA GLN A 156 -21.18 4.08 10.75
C GLN A 156 -21.08 3.58 12.20
N TYR A 157 -19.92 3.07 12.62
CA TYR A 157 -19.79 2.31 13.87
C TYR A 157 -19.08 3.04 15.01
N ALA A 158 -18.58 4.26 14.80
CA ALA A 158 -17.92 5.07 15.83
C ALA A 158 -18.67 6.38 16.16
N PRO A 159 -20.01 6.37 16.35
CA PRO A 159 -20.79 7.60 16.47
C PRO A 159 -20.23 8.55 17.54
N GLY A 160 -20.16 9.83 17.20
CA GLY A 160 -19.62 10.89 18.07
C GLY A 160 -18.09 11.05 18.03
N GLU A 161 -17.34 10.19 17.34
CA GLU A 161 -15.92 10.42 17.09
C GLU A 161 -15.70 11.34 15.89
N TYR A 162 -14.69 12.21 15.96
CA TYR A 162 -14.17 12.91 14.79
C TYR A 162 -13.23 12.00 14.01
N LEU A 163 -13.51 11.86 12.71
CA LEU A 163 -12.78 11.01 11.78
C LEU A 163 -12.12 11.89 10.71
N ARG A 164 -10.89 11.55 10.34
CA ARG A 164 -10.17 12.18 9.22
C ARG A 164 -9.53 11.11 8.34
N GLN A 165 -9.93 11.03 7.08
CA GLN A 165 -9.13 10.34 6.06
C GLN A 165 -7.95 11.25 5.72
N ALA A 166 -6.74 10.78 5.95
CA ALA A 166 -5.56 11.63 5.96
C ALA A 166 -4.35 10.97 5.29
N SER A 167 -3.44 11.83 4.84
CA SER A 167 -2.07 11.50 4.47
C SER A 167 -1.10 12.48 5.13
N THR A 168 0.20 12.24 5.02
CA THR A 168 1.23 13.15 5.57
C THR A 168 2.05 13.74 4.43
N ALA A 169 2.25 15.06 4.44
CA ALA A 169 2.99 15.77 3.41
C ALA A 169 4.38 15.16 3.17
N GLY A 170 4.68 14.83 1.92
CA GLY A 170 5.92 14.16 1.52
C GLY A 170 5.88 12.64 1.60
N LEU A 171 4.80 12.05 2.11
CA LEU A 171 4.55 10.62 2.17
C LEU A 171 3.28 10.27 1.39
N ASP A 172 3.41 9.48 0.33
CA ASP A 172 2.29 8.99 -0.48
C ASP A 172 1.64 7.77 0.21
N HIS A 173 0.88 8.03 1.26
CA HIS A 173 0.18 7.01 2.05
C HIS A 173 -1.07 7.58 2.70
N ALA A 174 -2.17 6.81 2.67
CA ALA A 174 -3.46 7.20 3.24
C ALA A 174 -3.88 6.27 4.38
N PHE A 175 -4.48 6.85 5.42
CA PHE A 175 -4.97 6.17 6.62
C PHE A 175 -6.12 6.97 7.26
N VAL A 176 -6.72 6.46 8.33
CA VAL A 176 -7.79 7.16 9.06
C VAL A 176 -7.34 7.52 10.47
N LEU A 177 -7.47 8.79 10.84
CA LEU A 177 -7.31 9.28 12.22
C LEU A 177 -8.66 9.32 12.94
N ILE A 178 -8.68 8.86 14.19
CA ILE A 178 -9.83 8.94 15.10
C ILE A 178 -9.44 9.85 16.27
N GLY A 179 -10.05 11.04 16.35
CA GLY A 179 -9.79 12.02 17.40
C GLY A 179 -10.08 13.46 17.00
N ASP A 180 -10.39 14.31 18.00
CA ASP A 180 -10.68 15.73 17.80
C ASP A 180 -9.37 16.52 17.65
N LYS A 181 -9.35 17.49 16.74
CA LYS A 181 -8.14 18.29 16.44
C LYS A 181 -7.61 19.09 17.63
N ASN A 182 -8.41 19.32 18.67
CA ASN A 182 -8.04 20.06 19.87
C ASN A 182 -7.49 19.14 20.98
N GLU A 183 -7.55 17.82 20.82
CA GLU A 183 -6.98 16.85 21.74
C GLU A 183 -5.47 16.67 21.50
N PRO A 184 -4.70 16.22 22.51
CA PRO A 184 -3.30 15.87 22.31
C PRO A 184 -3.14 14.64 21.41
N ASP A 185 -1.99 14.50 20.74
CA ASP A 185 -1.71 13.40 19.80
C ASP A 185 -1.87 12.01 20.44
N SER A 186 -1.59 11.90 21.74
CA SER A 186 -1.73 10.68 22.53
C SER A 186 -3.16 10.16 22.67
N GLU A 187 -4.16 10.99 22.33
CA GLU A 187 -5.58 10.61 22.32
C GLU A 187 -6.06 10.19 20.93
N TRP A 188 -5.24 10.34 19.89
CA TRP A 188 -5.62 9.98 18.53
C TRP A 188 -5.23 8.54 18.23
N ALA A 189 -6.17 7.76 17.69
CA ALA A 189 -5.90 6.43 17.17
C ALA A 189 -5.82 6.45 15.64
N VAL A 190 -5.09 5.49 15.08
CA VAL A 190 -4.96 5.29 13.63
C VAL A 190 -5.57 3.95 13.23
N ALA A 191 -6.44 3.99 12.23
CA ALA A 191 -6.86 2.82 11.47
C ALA A 191 -6.16 2.83 10.11
N ASP A 192 -5.19 1.93 9.93
CA ASP A 192 -4.47 1.73 8.67
C ASP A 192 -4.60 0.26 8.22
N PRO A 193 -5.57 -0.06 7.35
CA PRO A 193 -5.80 -1.42 6.88
C PRO A 193 -4.90 -1.81 5.70
N TRP A 194 -4.02 -0.93 5.20
CA TRP A 194 -3.25 -1.24 3.99
C TRP A 194 -2.15 -2.30 4.20
N PRO A 195 -1.31 -2.24 5.27
CA PRO A 195 -0.31 -3.27 5.53
C PRO A 195 -0.91 -4.67 5.56
N THR A 196 -0.14 -5.68 5.14
CA THR A 196 -0.65 -7.06 5.17
C THR A 196 -1.01 -7.50 6.60
N ASN A 197 -0.17 -7.13 7.58
CA ASN A 197 -0.38 -7.37 9.00
C ASN A 197 -0.68 -6.03 9.72
N SER A 198 -1.80 -5.41 9.39
CA SER A 198 -2.24 -4.16 10.01
C SER A 198 -2.54 -4.32 11.50
N LYS A 199 -2.20 -3.29 12.28
CA LYS A 199 -2.57 -3.14 13.69
C LYS A 199 -2.96 -1.69 13.95
N ALA A 200 -3.98 -1.47 14.77
CA ALA A 200 -4.26 -0.15 15.29
C ALA A 200 -3.09 0.31 16.18
N CYS A 201 -2.82 1.60 16.17
CA CYS A 201 -1.82 2.24 17.03
C CYS A 201 -2.24 3.68 17.34
N LEU A 202 -1.56 4.31 18.29
CA LEU A 202 -1.74 5.75 18.52
C LEU A 202 -1.07 6.54 17.39
N TRP A 203 -1.51 7.78 17.19
CA TRP A 203 -0.94 8.64 16.14
C TRP A 203 0.56 8.86 16.33
N ASP A 204 1.02 9.04 17.56
CA ASP A 204 2.44 9.23 17.90
C ASP A 204 3.31 7.97 17.74
N GLU A 205 2.70 6.82 17.45
CA GLU A 205 3.36 5.54 17.18
C GLU A 205 3.32 5.15 15.69
N HIS A 206 2.47 5.82 14.91
CA HIS A 206 2.31 5.54 13.49
C HIS A 206 3.52 6.02 12.70
N PHE A 207 3.92 5.29 11.65
CA PHE A 207 5.11 5.64 10.88
C PHE A 207 4.99 6.95 10.09
N ALA A 208 3.75 7.38 9.82
CA ALA A 208 3.47 8.67 9.19
C ALA A 208 3.44 9.83 10.20
N TYR A 209 3.72 9.58 11.48
CA TYR A 209 3.64 10.60 12.52
C TYR A 209 4.42 11.87 12.18
N THR A 210 3.78 13.01 12.43
CA THR A 210 4.41 14.33 12.40
C THR A 210 3.89 15.16 13.56
N GLN A 211 4.81 15.77 14.32
CA GLN A 211 4.49 16.77 15.36
C GLN A 211 3.86 18.03 14.73
N ASP A 212 4.26 18.35 13.50
CA ASP A 212 3.73 19.47 12.75
C ASP A 212 2.40 19.07 12.09
N ARG A 213 1.29 19.33 12.79
CA ARG A 213 -0.06 18.96 12.35
C ARG A 213 -0.49 19.62 11.05
N SER A 214 0.12 20.74 10.63
CA SER A 214 -0.21 21.35 9.33
C SER A 214 0.31 20.54 8.14
N LYS A 215 1.15 19.52 8.38
CA LYS A 215 1.57 18.55 7.37
C LYS A 215 0.60 17.38 7.20
N ILE A 216 -0.43 17.29 8.04
CA ILE A 216 -1.48 16.30 7.86
C ILE A 216 -2.41 16.81 6.77
N ASN A 217 -2.38 16.17 5.61
CA ASN A 217 -3.32 16.47 4.53
C ASN A 217 -4.62 15.74 4.86
N VAL A 218 -5.69 16.48 5.10
CA VAL A 218 -7.01 15.93 5.35
C VAL A 218 -7.79 15.89 4.04
N GLU A 219 -8.13 14.70 3.56
CA GLU A 219 -8.92 14.50 2.34
C GLU A 219 -10.41 14.57 2.64
N GLU A 220 -10.83 13.99 3.76
CA GLU A 220 -12.20 14.08 4.28
C GLU A 220 -12.15 14.17 5.81
N GLU A 221 -13.01 15.01 6.38
CA GLU A 221 -13.23 15.13 7.83
C GLU A 221 -14.72 15.09 8.13
N ARG A 222 -15.12 14.30 9.13
CA ARG A 222 -16.51 14.24 9.57
C ARG A 222 -16.63 13.78 11.02
N LEU A 223 -17.67 14.24 11.69
CA LEU A 223 -18.19 13.57 12.87
C LEU A 223 -18.91 12.28 12.43
N ALA A 224 -18.58 11.15 13.03
CA ALA A 224 -19.24 9.88 12.76
C ALA A 224 -20.76 10.00 13.01
N ASP A 225 -21.54 9.78 11.95
CA ASP A 225 -22.98 10.09 11.89
C ASP A 225 -23.88 8.84 11.88
N GLY A 226 -23.29 7.64 11.92
CA GLY A 226 -24.01 6.37 11.94
C GLY A 226 -24.55 5.92 10.57
N ARG A 227 -24.28 6.63 9.47
CA ARG A 227 -24.88 6.33 8.16
C ARG A 227 -24.08 5.33 7.33
N ASP A 228 -24.78 4.34 6.78
CA ASP A 228 -24.26 3.33 5.86
C ASP A 228 -24.49 3.69 4.38
N THR A 229 -23.84 4.75 3.92
CA THR A 229 -23.92 5.17 2.51
C THR A 229 -23.23 4.18 1.58
N VAL A 230 -22.19 3.48 2.05
CA VAL A 230 -21.40 2.57 1.22
C VAL A 230 -22.17 1.32 0.85
N SER A 231 -22.89 0.70 1.78
CA SER A 231 -23.74 -0.46 1.47
C SER A 231 -24.84 -0.08 0.48
N THR A 232 -25.50 1.06 0.70
CA THR A 232 -26.52 1.59 -0.23
C THR A 232 -25.94 1.82 -1.63
N LEU A 233 -24.76 2.42 -1.74
CA LEU A 233 -24.09 2.66 -3.02
C LEU A 233 -23.66 1.38 -3.72
N LYS A 234 -23.19 0.39 -2.96
CA LYS A 234 -22.78 -0.92 -3.49
C LYS A 234 -23.91 -1.59 -4.27
N ASP A 235 -25.16 -1.43 -3.83
CA ASP A 235 -26.35 -2.00 -4.48
C ASP A 235 -26.80 -1.21 -5.74
N LEU A 236 -26.27 0.00 -5.92
CA LEU A 236 -26.53 0.84 -7.09
C LEU A 236 -25.48 0.68 -8.19
N ILE A 237 -24.29 0.18 -7.86
CA ILE A 237 -23.20 -0.05 -8.82
C ILE A 237 -23.13 -1.52 -9.23
N LYS A 238 -22.59 -1.77 -10.42
CA LYS A 238 -22.19 -3.11 -10.86
C LYS A 238 -21.01 -3.01 -11.82
N LEU A 239 -20.26 -4.10 -11.93
CA LEU A 239 -19.31 -4.24 -13.03
C LEU A 239 -20.08 -4.46 -14.34
N ASN A 240 -19.56 -3.91 -15.43
CA ASN A 240 -19.97 -4.33 -16.77
C ASN A 240 -19.21 -5.62 -17.17
N PRO A 241 -19.54 -6.26 -18.30
CA PRO A 241 -18.90 -7.52 -18.69
C PRO A 241 -17.36 -7.45 -18.76
N ALA A 242 -16.80 -6.33 -19.23
CA ALA A 242 -15.35 -6.12 -19.25
C ALA A 242 -14.76 -6.02 -17.83
N GLY A 243 -15.42 -5.28 -16.94
CA GLY A 243 -15.03 -5.19 -15.53
C GLY A 243 -15.06 -6.53 -14.82
N GLU A 244 -16.09 -7.34 -15.06
CA GLU A 244 -16.17 -8.70 -14.53
C GLU A 244 -15.05 -9.60 -15.03
N PHE A 245 -14.72 -9.52 -16.32
CA PHE A 245 -13.62 -10.28 -16.92
C PHE A 245 -12.30 -9.95 -16.22
N VAL A 246 -11.97 -8.67 -16.11
CA VAL A 246 -10.70 -8.21 -15.52
C VAL A 246 -10.64 -8.53 -14.03
N ALA A 247 -11.75 -8.35 -13.29
CA ALA A 247 -11.79 -8.62 -11.85
C ALA A 247 -11.57 -10.11 -11.50
N LYS A 248 -11.85 -11.01 -12.44
CA LYS A 248 -11.66 -12.47 -12.30
C LYS A 248 -10.38 -12.98 -12.98
N TRP A 249 -9.61 -12.10 -13.63
CA TRP A 249 -8.38 -12.50 -14.33
C TRP A 249 -7.22 -12.69 -13.35
N ASP A 250 -6.41 -13.72 -13.59
CA ASP A 250 -5.16 -13.98 -12.89
C ASP A 250 -4.12 -14.63 -13.83
N LEU A 251 -2.89 -14.76 -13.36
CA LEU A 251 -1.79 -15.31 -14.17
C LEU A 251 -1.95 -16.80 -14.51
N SER A 252 -2.87 -17.56 -13.90
CA SER A 252 -3.09 -18.96 -14.27
C SER A 252 -3.57 -19.12 -15.72
N ARG A 253 -4.15 -18.07 -16.30
CA ARG A 253 -4.54 -17.99 -17.71
C ARG A 253 -3.36 -18.05 -18.68
N LEU A 254 -2.15 -17.75 -18.19
CA LEU A 254 -0.92 -17.87 -18.97
C LEU A 254 -0.32 -19.28 -18.96
N LYS A 255 -0.96 -20.25 -18.30
CA LYS A 255 -0.48 -21.64 -18.31
C LYS A 255 -0.35 -22.17 -19.74
N GLY A 256 0.85 -22.62 -20.09
CA GLY A 256 1.18 -23.10 -21.44
C GLY A 256 1.28 -22.02 -22.53
N GLN A 257 1.10 -20.74 -22.19
CA GLN A 257 1.36 -19.64 -23.13
C GLN A 257 2.87 -19.49 -23.35
N THR A 258 3.24 -19.10 -24.57
CA THR A 258 4.62 -18.84 -24.98
C THR A 258 4.74 -17.41 -25.49
N VAL A 259 5.98 -16.94 -25.70
CA VAL A 259 6.23 -15.66 -26.36
C VAL A 259 5.60 -15.64 -27.76
N ASP A 260 5.64 -16.76 -28.47
CA ASP A 260 5.04 -16.88 -29.81
C ASP A 260 3.52 -16.75 -29.80
N SER A 261 2.84 -17.38 -28.81
CA SER A 261 1.39 -17.27 -28.72
C SER A 261 0.93 -15.86 -28.33
N LEU A 262 1.66 -15.18 -27.44
CA LEU A 262 1.40 -13.77 -27.10
C LEU A 262 1.67 -12.84 -28.29
N HIS A 263 2.74 -13.09 -29.06
CA HIS A 263 3.03 -12.36 -30.29
C HIS A 263 1.88 -12.50 -31.30
N GLN A 264 1.39 -13.72 -31.51
CA GLN A 264 0.25 -13.98 -32.38
C GLN A 264 -1.04 -13.30 -31.88
N ALA A 265 -1.28 -13.33 -30.55
CA ALA A 265 -2.42 -12.67 -29.94
C ALA A 265 -2.39 -11.15 -30.16
N LEU A 266 -1.23 -10.51 -30.02
CA LEU A 266 -1.05 -9.07 -30.31
C LEU A 266 -1.41 -8.76 -31.76
N GLN A 267 -0.90 -9.55 -32.72
CA GLN A 267 -1.21 -9.38 -34.14
C GLN A 267 -2.70 -9.55 -34.44
N GLN A 268 -3.34 -10.58 -33.87
CA GLN A 268 -4.79 -10.78 -33.99
C GLN A 268 -5.61 -9.68 -33.33
N GLY A 269 -5.08 -9.08 -32.27
CA GLY A 269 -5.65 -7.91 -31.60
C GLY A 269 -5.46 -6.59 -32.37
N GLY A 270 -4.80 -6.61 -33.52
CA GLY A 270 -4.53 -5.43 -34.34
C GLY A 270 -3.39 -4.54 -33.81
N ILE A 271 -2.57 -5.06 -32.89
CA ILE A 271 -1.39 -4.36 -32.39
C ILE A 271 -0.21 -4.65 -33.31
N ALA A 272 0.39 -3.60 -33.85
CA ALA A 272 1.56 -3.73 -34.71
C ALA A 272 2.74 -4.22 -33.87
N VAL A 273 3.34 -5.34 -34.27
CA VAL A 273 4.54 -5.86 -33.62
C VAL A 273 5.73 -5.59 -34.53
N ASP A 274 6.76 -4.97 -33.97
CA ASP A 274 7.96 -4.55 -34.70
C ASP A 274 8.81 -5.77 -35.11
N PRO A 275 8.90 -6.11 -36.41
CA PRO A 275 9.61 -7.30 -36.85
C PRO A 275 11.14 -7.17 -36.72
N ALA A 276 11.66 -5.97 -36.42
CA ALA A 276 13.09 -5.74 -36.23
C ALA A 276 13.57 -6.07 -34.80
N LEU A 277 12.64 -6.19 -33.85
CA LEU A 277 12.95 -6.59 -32.47
C LEU A 277 12.99 -8.11 -32.34
N ASP A 278 13.73 -8.62 -31.36
CA ASP A 278 13.52 -10.01 -30.95
C ASP A 278 12.08 -10.17 -30.46
N LYS A 279 11.51 -11.36 -30.65
CA LYS A 279 10.08 -11.59 -30.37
C LYS A 279 9.69 -11.24 -28.93
N GLY A 280 10.58 -11.42 -27.96
CA GLY A 280 10.32 -11.07 -26.56
C GLY A 280 10.16 -9.56 -26.40
N ASP A 281 11.14 -8.79 -26.86
CA ASP A 281 11.08 -7.32 -26.83
C ASP A 281 9.94 -6.77 -27.67
N ALA A 282 9.61 -7.40 -28.79
CA ALA A 282 8.48 -7.02 -29.65
C ALA A 282 7.13 -7.22 -28.94
N VAL A 283 6.94 -8.34 -28.23
CA VAL A 283 5.76 -8.59 -27.38
C VAL A 283 5.65 -7.54 -26.28
N LEU A 284 6.76 -7.24 -25.59
CA LEU A 284 6.76 -6.27 -24.50
C LEU A 284 6.42 -4.84 -24.96
N LYS A 285 6.96 -4.43 -26.11
CA LYS A 285 6.60 -3.15 -26.74
C LYS A 285 5.12 -3.10 -27.11
N GLY A 286 4.59 -4.18 -27.72
CA GLY A 286 3.16 -4.28 -28.02
C GLY A 286 2.27 -4.21 -26.78
N LEU A 287 2.66 -4.89 -25.69
CA LEU A 287 1.93 -4.81 -24.42
C LEU A 287 1.97 -3.40 -23.81
N GLN A 288 3.07 -2.65 -23.94
CA GLN A 288 3.12 -1.25 -23.49
C GLN A 288 2.11 -0.36 -24.23
N GLU A 289 1.91 -0.58 -25.53
CA GLU A 289 0.87 0.12 -26.29
C GLU A 289 -0.53 -0.22 -25.77
N VAL A 290 -0.79 -1.51 -25.50
CA VAL A 290 -2.06 -1.96 -24.93
C VAL A 290 -2.31 -1.36 -23.54
N ALA A 291 -1.29 -1.26 -22.69
CA ALA A 291 -1.40 -0.69 -21.34
C ALA A 291 -1.89 0.78 -21.34
N GLY A 292 -1.62 1.53 -22.41
CA GLY A 292 -2.07 2.90 -22.60
C GLY A 292 -3.51 3.05 -23.11
N SER A 293 -4.21 1.94 -23.35
CA SER A 293 -5.57 1.96 -23.92
C SER A 293 -6.58 2.68 -23.02
N ASP A 294 -7.47 3.44 -23.66
CA ASP A 294 -8.55 4.18 -23.00
C ASP A 294 -9.61 3.21 -22.46
N THR A 295 -9.57 2.96 -21.14
CA THR A 295 -10.49 2.04 -20.44
C THR A 295 -11.95 2.48 -20.51
N SER A 296 -12.27 3.74 -20.88
CA SER A 296 -13.66 4.14 -21.11
C SER A 296 -14.31 3.40 -22.30
N LYS A 297 -13.49 2.82 -23.19
CA LYS A 297 -13.93 1.99 -24.32
C LYS A 297 -14.00 0.50 -23.99
N ALA A 298 -13.63 0.11 -22.77
CA ALA A 298 -13.63 -1.29 -22.32
C ALA A 298 -14.95 -2.04 -22.53
N PRO A 299 -16.15 -1.43 -22.41
CA PRO A 299 -17.41 -2.12 -22.70
C PRO A 299 -17.50 -2.70 -24.12
N GLY A 300 -16.75 -2.14 -25.08
CA GLY A 300 -16.70 -2.61 -26.46
C GLY A 300 -15.48 -3.47 -26.80
N TRP A 301 -14.61 -3.76 -25.83
CA TRP A 301 -13.42 -4.59 -26.08
C TRP A 301 -13.80 -6.05 -26.24
N SER A 302 -13.12 -6.74 -27.17
CA SER A 302 -13.22 -8.19 -27.30
C SER A 302 -12.53 -8.90 -26.12
N PRO A 303 -12.86 -10.18 -25.85
CA PRO A 303 -12.15 -10.97 -24.84
C PRO A 303 -10.63 -11.00 -25.06
N MET A 304 -10.16 -11.01 -26.32
CA MET A 304 -8.73 -10.96 -26.65
C MET A 304 -8.09 -9.62 -26.24
N GLN A 305 -8.78 -8.50 -26.51
CA GLN A 305 -8.28 -7.17 -26.11
C GLN A 305 -8.22 -7.05 -24.58
N LEU A 306 -9.22 -7.59 -23.87
CA LEU A 306 -9.21 -7.63 -22.41
C LEU A 306 -8.08 -8.51 -21.86
N GLU A 307 -7.83 -9.67 -22.46
CA GLU A 307 -6.73 -10.57 -22.09
C GLU A 307 -5.37 -9.88 -22.27
N LEU A 308 -5.11 -9.29 -23.44
CA LEU A 308 -3.89 -8.52 -23.70
C LEU A 308 -3.73 -7.34 -22.75
N TRP A 309 -4.84 -6.65 -22.44
CA TRP A 309 -4.82 -5.56 -21.47
C TRP A 309 -4.46 -6.06 -20.08
N CYS A 310 -5.04 -7.16 -19.59
CA CYS A 310 -4.67 -7.76 -18.32
C CYS A 310 -3.18 -8.15 -18.26
N VAL A 311 -2.65 -8.81 -19.30
CA VAL A 311 -1.23 -9.17 -19.40
C VAL A 311 -0.34 -7.92 -19.37
N SER A 312 -0.75 -6.84 -20.02
CA SER A 312 0.01 -5.58 -20.03
C SER A 312 0.11 -4.88 -18.68
N GLN A 313 -0.76 -5.24 -17.71
CA GLN A 313 -0.68 -4.70 -16.35
C GLN A 313 0.30 -5.48 -15.45
N VAL A 314 0.87 -6.58 -15.94
CA VAL A 314 1.82 -7.40 -15.20
C VAL A 314 3.23 -6.84 -15.40
N ASP A 315 4.00 -6.76 -14.32
CA ASP A 315 5.40 -6.33 -14.41
C ASP A 315 6.20 -7.25 -15.36
N ARG A 316 7.06 -6.67 -16.21
CA ARG A 316 7.89 -7.39 -17.19
C ARG A 316 8.63 -8.55 -16.54
N ALA A 317 9.27 -8.33 -15.39
CA ALA A 317 10.08 -9.38 -14.76
C ALA A 317 9.21 -10.52 -14.22
N VAL A 318 7.97 -10.25 -13.81
CA VAL A 318 6.99 -11.27 -13.42
C VAL A 318 6.53 -12.06 -14.64
N LEU A 319 6.17 -11.37 -15.72
CA LEU A 319 5.74 -12.00 -16.96
C LEU A 319 6.84 -12.90 -17.54
N ASP A 320 8.09 -12.42 -17.59
CA ASP A 320 9.24 -13.19 -18.07
C ASP A 320 9.45 -14.49 -17.27
N LYS A 321 9.27 -14.45 -15.95
CA LYS A 321 9.39 -15.63 -15.09
C LYS A 321 8.25 -16.62 -15.31
N VAL A 322 7.02 -16.14 -15.39
CA VAL A 322 5.83 -16.98 -15.62
C VAL A 322 5.89 -17.67 -16.99
N LEU A 323 6.24 -16.95 -18.05
CA LEU A 323 6.34 -17.52 -19.40
C LEU A 323 7.46 -18.56 -19.51
N ARG A 324 8.61 -18.35 -18.85
CA ARG A 324 9.69 -19.34 -18.81
C ARG A 324 9.32 -20.58 -18.01
N ALA A 325 8.60 -20.41 -16.89
CA ALA A 325 8.13 -21.52 -16.08
C ALA A 325 6.97 -22.29 -16.73
N GLN A 326 6.26 -21.66 -17.68
CA GLN A 326 5.02 -22.15 -18.30
C GLN A 326 3.90 -22.45 -17.29
N ASP A 327 4.03 -21.93 -16.07
CA ASP A 327 3.12 -22.14 -14.96
C ASP A 327 3.21 -20.94 -14.00
N ALA A 328 2.06 -20.45 -13.56
CA ALA A 328 1.97 -19.31 -12.64
C ALA A 328 1.80 -19.83 -11.22
N LYS A 329 2.88 -19.78 -10.43
CA LYS A 329 2.88 -20.16 -9.02
C LYS A 329 3.31 -18.98 -8.14
N PRO A 330 2.88 -18.93 -6.86
CA PRO A 330 3.21 -17.81 -5.97
C PRO A 330 4.72 -17.54 -5.81
N ASP A 331 5.56 -18.58 -5.79
CA ASP A 331 7.02 -18.47 -5.76
C ASP A 331 7.59 -17.85 -7.04
N VAL A 332 7.12 -18.28 -8.21
CA VAL A 332 7.50 -17.69 -9.52
C VAL A 332 7.12 -16.21 -9.58
N VAL A 333 5.93 -15.85 -9.10
CA VAL A 333 5.48 -14.45 -9.04
C VAL A 333 6.35 -13.64 -8.08
N ASN A 334 6.65 -14.17 -6.89
CA ASN A 334 7.54 -13.52 -5.92
C ASN A 334 8.94 -13.28 -6.49
N ASP A 335 9.52 -14.26 -7.17
CA ASP A 335 10.84 -14.14 -7.81
C ASP A 335 10.85 -13.06 -8.90
N GLY A 336 9.77 -12.96 -9.67
CA GLY A 336 9.56 -11.88 -10.64
C GLY A 336 9.51 -10.51 -9.98
N ILE A 337 8.70 -10.38 -8.91
CA ILE A 337 8.59 -9.14 -8.13
C ILE A 337 9.95 -8.72 -7.54
N ASN A 338 10.70 -9.66 -6.99
CA ASN A 338 12.04 -9.40 -6.44
C ASN A 338 13.02 -8.95 -7.54
N SER A 339 12.95 -9.56 -8.72
CA SER A 339 13.77 -9.19 -9.89
C SER A 339 13.44 -7.75 -10.35
N ALA A 340 12.16 -7.41 -10.44
CA ALA A 340 11.70 -6.05 -10.75
C ALA A 340 12.19 -5.02 -9.73
N ARG A 341 12.08 -5.35 -8.43
CA ARG A 341 12.57 -4.49 -7.34
C ARG A 341 14.07 -4.23 -7.44
N ALA A 342 14.85 -5.27 -7.70
CA ALA A 342 16.31 -5.15 -7.88
C ALA A 342 16.66 -4.24 -9.06
N ALA A 343 15.95 -4.38 -10.18
CA ALA A 343 16.13 -3.53 -11.36
C ALA A 343 15.74 -2.06 -11.12
N ALA A 344 14.72 -1.81 -10.28
CA ALA A 344 14.23 -0.46 -9.98
C ALA A 344 15.08 0.32 -8.95
N GLY A 345 16.14 -0.27 -8.39
CA GLY A 345 17.04 0.40 -7.45
C GLY A 345 16.33 0.93 -6.19
N GLY A 346 15.34 0.18 -5.69
CA GLY A 346 14.55 0.55 -4.50
C GLY A 346 13.35 1.48 -4.76
N LYS A 347 13.13 1.95 -5.99
CA LYS A 347 11.95 2.74 -6.39
C LYS A 347 10.86 1.85 -7.00
N TYR A 348 10.45 0.83 -6.27
CA TYR A 348 9.48 -0.14 -6.76
C TYR A 348 8.12 0.06 -6.11
N TRP A 349 7.06 -0.05 -6.90
CA TRP A 349 5.68 0.23 -6.47
C TRP A 349 5.08 -0.88 -5.59
N VAL A 350 5.69 -2.07 -5.60
CA VAL A 350 5.29 -3.21 -4.76
C VAL A 350 6.02 -3.18 -3.42
N TRP A 351 5.23 -3.21 -2.37
CA TRP A 351 5.69 -3.16 -0.98
C TRP A 351 5.83 -4.55 -0.38
N ASP A 352 6.82 -4.71 0.51
CA ASP A 352 7.00 -5.89 1.35
C ASP A 352 7.00 -5.48 2.83
N HIS A 353 6.34 -6.28 3.66
CA HIS A 353 6.34 -6.09 5.10
C HIS A 353 7.65 -6.56 5.75
N ALA A 354 8.39 -7.50 5.14
CA ALA A 354 9.68 -7.94 5.67
C ALA A 354 10.73 -6.80 5.70
N ASP A 355 10.66 -5.87 4.75
CA ASP A 355 11.55 -4.69 4.69
C ASP A 355 11.34 -3.74 5.89
N SER A 356 10.14 -3.74 6.50
CA SER A 356 9.82 -2.93 7.67
C SER A 356 10.36 -3.48 9.00
N THR A 357 10.72 -4.78 9.06
CA THR A 357 11.17 -5.44 10.29
C THR A 357 12.68 -5.74 10.31
N ARG A 358 13.31 -6.02 9.16
CA ARG A 358 14.74 -6.38 9.08
C ARG A 358 15.70 -5.20 9.13
N SER A 359 15.24 -3.98 8.83
CA SER A 359 16.07 -2.77 8.89
C SER A 359 16.30 -2.23 10.32
N GLY A 360 15.80 -2.92 11.35
CA GLY A 360 15.91 -2.53 12.77
C GLY A 360 16.68 -3.47 13.71
N ALA A 361 17.28 -4.57 13.25
CA ALA A 361 17.92 -5.58 14.12
C ALA A 361 19.44 -5.74 13.95
N ALA A 362 20.11 -4.82 13.22
CA ALA A 362 21.57 -4.82 13.11
C ALA A 362 22.20 -3.96 14.23
N ARG A 363 22.54 -4.64 15.33
CA ARG A 363 23.56 -4.35 16.37
C ARG A 363 24.14 -2.92 16.39
N GLN A 364 23.83 -2.18 17.45
CA GLN A 364 24.83 -1.32 18.10
C GLN A 364 25.17 -1.90 19.46
N HIS A 365 26.27 -2.66 19.51
CA HIS A 365 27.05 -2.78 20.74
C HIS A 365 27.63 -1.39 21.01
N VAL A 366 27.06 -0.70 22.00
CA VAL A 366 27.71 0.44 22.64
C VAL A 366 28.87 -0.12 23.44
N THR A 367 30.10 0.04 22.94
CA THR A 367 31.29 0.03 23.82
C THR A 367 31.59 1.47 24.16
N GLY A 368 31.12 1.88 25.33
CA GLY A 368 31.52 3.12 25.99
C GLY A 368 31.98 2.77 27.38
N ALA A 369 33.29 2.71 27.61
CA ALA A 369 33.89 2.80 28.93
C ALA A 369 35.36 3.20 28.80
N ASP A 370 35.57 4.47 28.50
CA ASP A 370 36.78 5.15 28.91
C ASP A 370 36.69 5.36 30.44
N ARG A 371 37.19 4.37 31.19
CA ARG A 371 37.52 4.49 32.61
C ARG A 371 38.74 3.64 32.88
N ARG A 372 39.88 4.29 33.08
CA ARG A 372 41.01 3.71 33.80
C ARG A 372 40.56 3.28 35.20
N PRO A 373 41.06 2.14 35.68
CA PRO A 373 41.55 2.13 37.05
C PRO A 373 42.98 1.59 37.16
N VAL A 374 43.72 2.35 37.95
CA VAL A 374 44.83 2.06 38.85
C VAL A 374 45.16 0.58 39.08
N ALA A 375 46.46 0.31 39.06
CA ALA A 375 47.12 -0.94 39.45
C ALA A 375 46.79 -1.40 40.89
N GLY A 376 46.77 -2.72 41.12
CA GLY A 376 46.94 -3.26 42.46
C GLY A 376 46.44 -4.70 42.67
N ALA A 377 47.40 -5.60 42.90
CA ALA A 377 47.39 -6.79 43.75
C ALA A 377 46.48 -8.00 43.43
N ASP A 378 47.14 -9.07 42.96
CA ASP A 378 47.47 -10.33 43.67
C ASP A 378 46.40 -11.13 44.48
N HIS A 379 46.64 -12.46 44.53
CA HIS A 379 45.90 -13.59 45.14
C HIS A 379 44.97 -14.35 44.19
N SER A 380 45.36 -15.51 43.63
CA SER A 380 45.66 -16.85 44.21
C SER A 380 44.42 -17.72 44.43
N ASP A 381 44.42 -18.82 43.68
CA ASP A 381 44.17 -20.21 44.09
C ASP A 381 42.75 -20.81 44.20
N THR A 382 42.68 -22.01 43.61
CA THR A 382 41.92 -23.23 43.99
C THR A 382 40.39 -23.17 43.90
N THR A 383 39.61 -24.20 43.52
CA THR A 383 39.77 -25.64 43.23
C THR A 383 38.40 -26.11 42.70
N ALA A 384 38.39 -26.98 41.67
CA ALA A 384 37.92 -28.38 41.71
C ALA A 384 36.43 -28.64 41.41
N ASP A 385 36.25 -29.54 40.45
CA ASP A 385 35.33 -30.70 40.39
C ASP A 385 33.80 -30.53 40.49
N ALA A 386 33.09 -31.01 39.48
CA ALA A 386 32.62 -32.42 39.47
C ALA A 386 31.67 -32.71 38.29
N ASP A 387 31.83 -33.93 37.79
CA ASP A 387 31.16 -34.60 36.68
C ASP A 387 29.66 -34.88 36.87
N ALA A 388 29.00 -34.95 35.70
CA ALA A 388 28.04 -35.94 35.19
C ALA A 388 26.95 -36.58 36.08
N MET A 389 25.72 -36.56 35.55
CA MET A 389 24.71 -37.64 35.45
C MET A 389 23.36 -36.98 35.16
N ASP A 390 22.36 -37.55 34.51
CA ASP A 390 22.18 -38.58 33.48
C ASP A 390 20.73 -38.32 33.02
N ILE A 391 20.43 -38.59 31.77
CA ILE A 391 19.12 -38.35 31.17
C ILE A 391 18.34 -39.66 31.21
N SER A 392 17.10 -39.56 31.68
CA SER A 392 15.98 -40.40 31.26
C SER A 392 14.92 -39.54 30.59
#